data_AF-A0A957YV25-F1
#
_entry.id   AF-A0A957YV25-F1
#
_cell.length_a   1.000
_cell.length_b   1.000
_cell.length_c   1.000
_cell.angle_alpha   90.00
_cell.angle_beta   90.00
_cell.angle_gamma   90.00
#
_symmetry.space_group_name_H-M   'P 1'
#
loop_
_entity.id
_entity.type
_entity.pdbx_description
1 polymer ?
#
loop_
_entity_poly.entity_id
_entity_poly.type
_entity_poly.pdbx_seq_one_letter_code
_entity_poly.pdbx_strand_id
1 'polypeptide(L)'
;DRYTTIYRMLLEYTKQRLPNVQLVLCEPFVLKCGVVTDGWIAEMDQRRQVVRKLATEFDAIFVPFQGMFDDALSQAGPDYWAADGVHPTPAGHRLLADTWLAAVV
;
A
#
# COMPACT_ATOMS: atom_id res chain seq x y z
N ASP A 1 -5.29 16.76 -4.37
CA ASP A 1 -6.43 16.02 -4.96
C ASP A 1 -7.34 15.50 -3.84
N ARG A 2 -8.52 14.94 -4.18
CA ARG A 2 -9.52 14.45 -3.20
C ARG A 2 -9.00 13.30 -2.32
N TYR A 3 -8.18 12.39 -2.84
CA TYR A 3 -7.62 11.27 -2.09
C TYR A 3 -6.70 11.78 -0.98
N THR A 4 -5.76 12.67 -1.31
CA THR A 4 -4.86 13.30 -0.34
C THR A 4 -5.62 14.05 0.76
N THR A 5 -6.62 14.85 0.38
CA THR A 5 -7.39 15.66 1.34
C THR A 5 -8.14 14.79 2.33
N ILE A 6 -8.89 13.79 1.85
CA ILE A 6 -9.68 12.91 2.73
C ILE A 6 -8.77 12.06 3.62
N TYR A 7 -7.68 11.51 3.07
CA TYR A 7 -6.76 10.69 3.86
C TYR A 7 -6.10 11.52 4.96
N ARG A 8 -5.61 12.74 4.66
CA ARG A 8 -5.09 13.66 5.68
C ARG A 8 -6.10 13.94 6.78
N MET A 9 -7.34 14.31 6.42
CA MET A 9 -8.40 14.59 7.41
C MET A 9 -8.63 13.40 8.35
N LEU A 10 -8.59 12.17 7.82
CA LEU A 10 -8.74 10.96 8.63
C LEU A 10 -7.57 10.77 9.62
N LEU A 11 -6.33 11.00 9.16
CA LEU A 11 -5.13 10.89 10.02
C LEU A 11 -5.12 11.96 11.11
N GLU A 12 -5.45 13.21 10.76
CA GLU A 12 -5.57 14.33 11.71
C GLU A 12 -6.64 14.03 12.76
N TYR A 13 -7.84 13.64 12.33
CA TYR A 13 -8.92 13.27 13.24
C TYR A 13 -8.52 12.13 14.18
N THR A 14 -7.83 11.11 13.65
CA THR A 14 -7.37 9.95 14.43
C THR A 14 -6.36 10.37 15.49
N LYS A 15 -5.33 11.16 15.14
CA LYS A 15 -4.35 11.69 16.10
C LYS A 15 -4.97 12.63 17.13
N GLN A 16 -5.98 13.42 16.75
CA GLN A 16 -6.70 14.27 17.70
C GLN A 16 -7.46 13.45 18.75
N ARG A 17 -8.07 12.32 18.36
CA ARG A 17 -8.83 11.45 19.28
C ARG A 17 -7.96 10.47 20.04
N LEU A 18 -6.83 10.06 19.48
CA LEU A 18 -5.89 9.10 20.05
C LEU A 18 -4.46 9.65 19.92
N PRO A 19 -4.04 10.60 20.76
CA PRO A 19 -2.75 11.29 20.58
C PRO A 19 -1.53 10.36 20.54
N ASN A 20 -1.60 9.24 21.27
CA ASN A 20 -0.50 8.29 21.42
C ASN A 20 -0.60 7.09 20.46
N VAL A 21 -1.57 7.08 19.53
CA VAL A 21 -1.70 5.96 18.59
C VAL A 21 -0.51 5.92 17.63
N GLN A 22 0.03 4.73 17.42
CA GLN A 22 0.98 4.47 16.36
C GLN A 22 0.22 4.21 15.06
N LEU A 23 0.60 4.93 14.01
CA LEU A 23 0.01 4.78 12.70
C LEU A 23 0.91 3.88 11.85
N VAL A 24 0.29 2.93 11.15
CA VAL A 24 0.95 2.08 10.16
C VAL A 24 0.22 2.25 8.84
N LEU A 25 0.87 2.94 7.89
CA LEU A 25 0.32 3.27 6.59
C LEU A 25 0.88 2.29 5.55
N CYS A 26 -0.01 1.48 4.99
CA CYS A 26 0.35 0.53 3.95
C CYS A 26 0.30 1.20 2.57
N GLU A 27 1.37 1.04 1.79
CA GLU A 27 1.43 1.49 0.40
C GLU A 27 0.38 0.74 -0.43
N PRO A 28 -0.46 1.44 -1.21
CA PRO A 28 -1.40 0.77 -2.09
C PRO A 28 -0.66 0.17 -3.29
N PHE A 29 -1.09 -1.01 -3.74
CA PHE A 29 -0.43 -1.75 -4.82
C PHE A 29 -1.43 -2.18 -5.90
N VAL A 30 -0.91 -2.46 -7.10
CA VAL A 30 -1.58 -3.17 -8.20
C VAL A 30 -0.54 -3.97 -8.98
N LEU A 31 -0.95 -5.07 -9.60
CA LEU A 31 -0.11 -5.86 -10.51
C LEU A 31 -0.67 -5.81 -11.93
N LYS A 32 0.22 -5.81 -12.93
CA LYS A 32 -0.14 -5.70 -14.35
C LYS A 32 -0.71 -7.02 -14.90
N CYS A 33 -1.90 -7.39 -14.44
CA CYS A 33 -2.69 -8.53 -14.91
C CYS A 33 -4.19 -8.29 -14.64
N GLY A 34 -5.04 -9.20 -15.12
CA GLY A 34 -6.48 -9.18 -14.85
C GLY A 34 -7.16 -7.89 -15.31
N VAL A 35 -7.77 -7.17 -14.37
CA VAL A 35 -8.55 -5.95 -14.67
C VAL A 35 -7.69 -4.67 -14.68
N VAL A 36 -6.42 -4.77 -14.29
CA VAL A 36 -5.53 -3.61 -14.15
C VAL A 36 -5.05 -3.13 -15.52
N THR A 37 -5.29 -1.84 -15.78
CA THR A 37 -4.86 -1.14 -17.00
C THR A 37 -3.66 -0.24 -16.73
N ASP A 38 -2.97 0.23 -17.77
CA ASP A 38 -1.88 1.21 -17.61
C ASP A 38 -2.36 2.53 -16.97
N GLY A 39 -3.62 2.92 -17.20
CA GLY A 39 -4.24 4.06 -16.54
C GLY A 39 -4.40 3.86 -15.02
N TRP A 40 -4.74 2.64 -14.60
CA TRP A 40 -4.79 2.29 -13.17
C TRP A 40 -3.41 2.31 -12.53
N ILE A 41 -2.36 1.87 -13.23
CA ILE A 41 -0.98 1.93 -12.74
C ILE A 41 -0.59 3.40 -12.48
N ALA A 42 -0.85 4.29 -13.44
CA ALA A 42 -0.54 5.71 -13.31
C ALA A 42 -1.32 6.38 -12.15
N GLU A 43 -2.61 6.04 -11.98
CA GLU A 43 -3.38 6.50 -10.82
C GLU A 43 -2.83 5.95 -9.50
N MET A 44 -2.43 4.68 -9.49
CA MET A 44 -1.88 4.05 -8.29
C MET A 44 -0.52 4.65 -7.92
N ASP A 45 0.33 4.99 -8.88
CA ASP A 45 1.59 5.72 -8.65
C ASP A 45 1.36 7.04 -7.91
N GLN A 46 0.34 7.80 -8.30
CA GLN A 46 -0.02 9.03 -7.60
C GLN A 46 -0.45 8.74 -6.15
N ARG A 47 -1.27 7.72 -5.94
CA ARG A 47 -1.72 7.31 -4.59
C ARG A 47 -0.56 6.83 -3.73
N ARG A 48 0.39 6.05 -4.28
CA ARG A 48 1.63 5.61 -3.59
C ARG A 48 2.44 6.79 -3.07
N GLN A 49 2.65 7.80 -3.91
CA GLN A 49 3.36 9.02 -3.52
C GLN A 49 2.65 9.76 -2.38
N VAL A 50 1.32 9.83 -2.42
CA VAL A 50 0.50 10.45 -1.36
C VAL A 50 0.65 9.69 -0.05
N VAL A 51 0.49 8.35 -0.05
CA VAL A 51 0.60 7.55 1.19
C VAL A 51 2.00 7.67 1.79
N ARG A 52 3.04 7.61 0.97
CA ARG A 52 4.43 7.77 1.42
C ARG A 52 4.66 9.15 2.05
N LYS A 53 4.19 10.22 1.40
CA LYS A 53 4.28 11.59 1.92
C LYS A 53 3.55 11.73 3.26
N LEU A 54 2.31 11.22 3.35
CA LEU A 54 1.53 11.26 4.58
C LEU A 54 2.19 10.44 5.70
N ALA A 55 2.78 9.28 5.38
CA ALA A 55 3.51 8.51 6.37
C ALA A 55 4.68 9.30 6.97
N THR A 56 5.46 10.01 6.14
CA THR A 56 6.52 10.91 6.63
C THR A 56 5.96 12.07 7.46
N GLU A 57 4.91 12.75 7.01
CA GLU A 57 4.36 13.92 7.71
C GLU A 57 3.73 13.60 9.07
N PHE A 58 3.16 12.40 9.22
CA PHE A 58 2.50 11.96 10.46
C PHE A 58 3.40 11.11 11.37
N ASP A 59 4.69 10.99 11.02
CA ASP A 59 5.65 10.12 11.70
C ASP A 59 5.10 8.69 11.88
N ALA A 60 4.55 8.16 10.78
CA ALA A 60 3.93 6.85 10.74
C ALA A 60 4.88 5.81 10.14
N ILE A 61 4.71 4.56 10.55
CA ILE A 61 5.39 3.43 9.91
C ILE A 61 4.82 3.27 8.50
N PHE A 62 5.69 3.14 7.50
CA PHE A 62 5.30 2.93 6.11
C PHE A 62 5.60 1.50 5.67
N VAL A 63 4.61 0.81 5.09
CA VAL A 63 4.76 -0.58 4.62
C VAL A 63 4.80 -0.61 3.08
N PRO A 64 5.95 -0.91 2.44
CA PRO A 64 6.18 -0.73 1.00
C PRO A 64 5.68 -1.91 0.15
N PHE A 65 4.36 -2.14 0.10
CA PHE A 65 3.81 -3.30 -0.59
C PHE A 65 4.06 -3.36 -2.09
N GLN A 66 4.11 -2.23 -2.80
CA GLN A 66 4.37 -2.28 -4.24
C GLN A 66 5.79 -2.75 -4.51
N GLY A 67 6.78 -2.18 -3.82
CA GLY A 67 8.18 -2.59 -3.98
C GLY A 67 8.39 -4.07 -3.64
N MET A 68 7.75 -4.57 -2.59
CA MET A 68 7.77 -6.00 -2.27
C MET A 68 7.21 -6.86 -3.42
N PHE A 69 6.07 -6.48 -4.00
CA PHE A 69 5.51 -7.27 -5.08
C PHE A 69 6.35 -7.18 -6.35
N ASP A 70 6.91 -6.01 -6.66
CA ASP A 70 7.81 -5.81 -7.80
C ASP A 70 9.00 -6.78 -7.70
N ASP A 71 9.57 -6.96 -6.50
CA ASP A 71 10.63 -7.95 -6.24
C ASP A 71 10.13 -9.40 -6.42
N ALA A 72 8.90 -9.69 -5.96
CA ALA A 72 8.27 -11.01 -6.05
C ALA A 72 7.97 -11.45 -7.50
N LEU A 73 7.88 -10.51 -8.45
CA LEU A 73 7.70 -10.82 -9.88
C LEU A 73 8.87 -11.59 -10.49
N SER A 74 10.05 -11.58 -9.85
CA SER A 74 11.18 -12.42 -10.25
C SER A 74 10.97 -13.91 -9.96
N GLN A 75 10.05 -14.24 -9.03
CA GLN A 75 9.79 -15.61 -8.58
C GLN A 75 8.57 -16.24 -9.27
N ALA A 76 7.53 -15.45 -9.55
CA ALA A 76 6.33 -15.90 -10.23
C ALA A 76 5.61 -14.74 -10.93
N GLY A 77 4.78 -15.06 -11.93
CA GLY A 77 3.97 -14.08 -12.66
C GLY A 77 2.99 -13.31 -11.75
N PRO A 78 2.52 -12.13 -12.18
CA PRO A 78 1.68 -11.25 -11.36
C PRO A 78 0.36 -11.90 -10.92
N ASP A 79 -0.25 -12.74 -11.76
CA ASP A 79 -1.51 -13.46 -11.50
C ASP A 79 -1.38 -14.54 -10.41
N TYR A 80 -0.18 -15.09 -10.18
CA TYR A 80 0.09 -15.95 -9.03
C TYR A 80 -0.06 -15.20 -7.71
N TRP A 81 0.31 -13.91 -7.67
CA TRP A 81 0.29 -13.07 -6.48
C TRP A 81 -1.05 -12.36 -6.26
N ALA A 82 -1.68 -11.88 -7.33
CA ALA A 82 -3.03 -11.31 -7.34
C ALA A 82 -3.75 -11.67 -8.64
N ALA A 83 -4.72 -12.57 -8.59
CA ALA A 83 -5.31 -13.17 -9.79
C ALA A 83 -5.97 -12.16 -10.75
N ASP A 84 -6.54 -11.08 -10.22
CA ASP A 84 -7.15 -10.00 -10.99
C ASP A 84 -6.28 -8.72 -11.03
N GLY A 85 -5.08 -8.76 -10.45
CA GLY A 85 -4.16 -7.62 -10.32
C GLY A 85 -4.45 -6.69 -9.14
N VAL A 86 -5.50 -6.95 -8.35
CA VAL A 86 -5.91 -6.12 -7.20
C VAL A 86 -5.96 -6.94 -5.91
N HIS A 87 -6.70 -8.06 -5.93
CA HIS A 87 -6.93 -8.89 -4.75
C HIS A 87 -5.85 -9.98 -4.65
N PRO A 88 -5.09 -10.03 -3.54
CA PRO A 88 -4.05 -11.04 -3.37
C PRO A 88 -4.62 -12.46 -3.35
N THR A 89 -3.86 -13.38 -3.90
CA THR A 89 -4.06 -14.82 -3.67
C THR A 89 -3.58 -15.19 -2.26
N PRO A 90 -3.74 -16.45 -1.80
CA PRO A 90 -3.12 -16.87 -0.54
C PRO A 90 -1.60 -16.63 -0.48
N ALA A 91 -0.89 -16.77 -1.62
CA ALA A 91 0.54 -16.48 -1.71
C ALA A 91 0.82 -14.97 -1.57
N GLY A 92 0.03 -14.12 -2.24
CA GLY A 92 0.15 -12.67 -2.10
C GLY A 92 -0.16 -12.17 -0.69
N HIS A 93 -1.20 -12.72 -0.05
CA HIS A 93 -1.54 -12.43 1.34
C HIS A 93 -0.40 -12.76 2.30
N ARG A 94 0.32 -13.87 2.05
CA ARG A 94 1.49 -14.23 2.87
C ARG A 94 2.58 -13.16 2.78
N LEU A 95 2.92 -12.70 1.58
CA LEU A 95 3.94 -11.66 1.40
C LEU A 95 3.54 -10.32 2.05
N LEU A 96 2.27 -9.92 1.92
CA LEU A 96 1.76 -8.73 2.60
C LEU A 96 1.92 -8.84 4.13
N ALA A 97 1.57 -9.99 4.71
CA ALA A 97 1.70 -10.22 6.14
C ALA A 97 3.17 -10.19 6.60
N ASP A 98 4.07 -10.88 5.89
CA ASP A 98 5.50 -10.89 6.22
C ASP A 98 6.11 -9.49 6.10
N THR A 99 5.74 -8.72 5.07
CA THR A 99 6.20 -7.34 4.86
C THR A 99 5.70 -6.40 5.95
N TRP A 100 4.44 -6.57 6.37
CA TRP A 100 3.87 -5.78 7.46
C TRP A 100 4.59 -6.07 8.78
N LEU A 101 4.81 -7.34 9.11
CA LEU A 101 5.54 -7.74 10.31
C LEU A 101 6.96 -7.17 10.32
N ALA A 102 7.68 -7.25 9.20
CA ALA A 102 9.03 -6.70 9.08
C ALA A 102 9.09 -5.16 9.21
N ALA A 103 7.97 -4.46 9.00
CA ALA A 103 7.91 -3.00 9.12
C ALA A 103 7.57 -2.55 10.55
N VAL A 104 6.88 -3.37 11.35
CA VAL A 104 6.40 -2.97 12.69
C VAL A 104 7.12 -3.65 13.86
N VAL A 105 7.89 -4.71 13.60
CA VAL A 105 8.69 -5.46 14.58
C VAL A 105 10.16 -5.10 14.43
#